data_AF-A0A965MPF3-F1
#
_entry.id   AF-A0A965MPF3-F1
#
_cell.length_a   1.000
_cell.length_b   1.000
_cell.length_c   1.000
_cell.angle_alpha   90.00
_cell.angle_beta   90.00
_cell.angle_gamma   90.00
#
_symmetry.space_group_name_H-M   'P 1'
#
loop_
_entity.id
_entity.type
_entity.pdbx_description
1 polymer ?
#
loop_
_entity_poly.entity_id
_entity_poly.type
_entity_poly.pdbx_seq_one_letter_code
_entity_poly.pdbx_strand_id
1 'polypeptide(L)'
;MSATHTGNGSAFTSTLPFSAAPFGRSAINVRASGNTLTATNTGIRSGYADVYDWALADAKDTATGVDIKSVGVQTYPTAAIFGSGSGYSYVFSFNTWNQIYNPAAMEADFYFDTTGDGNPDFVAYTYDSGYISSGSFNGTVGTYLVKLSTGAAVNSAAYTWARPFNSSTFQFLIKGSAIGLDGTAGKNLLKVVEVDTYPWDGDNDTASGTGTINAWNPQRSNGDGSTIDAGASDSYGLSSRALTAGESRTLGWDVVVVDNRTGLQSLTVAGK
;
A
#
# COMPACT_ATOMS: atom_id res chain seq x y z
N MET A 1 13.71 0.20 34.56
CA MET A 1 12.39 0.04 35.23
C MET A 1 12.58 -1.02 36.32
N SER A 2 12.13 -0.79 37.56
CA SER A 2 12.28 -1.77 38.66
C SER A 2 10.89 -2.29 39.03
N ALA A 3 10.70 -3.61 38.99
CA ALA A 3 9.47 -4.25 39.45
C ALA A 3 9.76 -4.98 40.76
N THR A 4 8.98 -4.66 41.80
CA THR A 4 9.05 -5.35 43.10
C THR A 4 7.93 -6.37 43.15
N HIS A 5 8.28 -7.65 43.28
CA HIS A 5 7.31 -8.73 43.47
C HIS A 5 7.23 -9.06 44.96
N THR A 6 6.09 -8.85 45.60
CA THR A 6 5.86 -9.21 47.01
C THR A 6 5.30 -10.62 47.11
N GLY A 7 6.20 -11.61 47.14
CA GLY A 7 5.90 -12.99 47.52
C GLY A 7 6.45 -13.31 48.91
N ASN A 8 5.73 -14.13 49.68
CA ASN A 8 6.03 -14.51 51.06
C ASN A 8 7.36 -15.30 51.14
N GLY A 9 8.48 -14.60 51.37
CA GLY A 9 9.81 -15.18 51.55
C GLY A 9 10.88 -14.36 50.84
N SER A 10 11.54 -13.46 51.59
CA SER A 10 12.68 -12.62 51.20
C SER A 10 12.52 -11.81 49.90
N ALA A 11 12.39 -10.49 50.03
CA ALA A 11 12.38 -9.58 48.89
C ALA A 11 13.70 -9.69 48.10
N PHE A 12 13.65 -10.22 46.89
CA PHE A 12 14.75 -10.19 45.94
C PHE A 12 14.56 -9.01 44.98
N THR A 13 15.54 -8.10 44.95
CA THR A 13 15.63 -7.03 43.95
C THR A 13 16.47 -7.53 42.79
N SER A 14 15.84 -7.79 41.65
CA SER A 14 16.54 -8.14 40.41
C SER A 14 16.78 -6.89 39.57
N THR A 15 18.03 -6.47 39.44
CA THR A 15 18.43 -5.40 38.52
C THR A 15 18.82 -6.02 37.18
N LEU A 16 17.92 -5.96 36.21
CA LEU A 16 18.22 -6.38 34.84
C LEU A 16 18.85 -5.20 34.08
N PRO A 17 20.00 -5.38 33.41
CA PRO A 17 20.45 -4.42 32.42
C PRO A 17 19.46 -4.42 31.27
N PHE A 18 18.77 -3.30 31.05
CA PHE A 18 17.97 -3.09 29.86
C PHE A 18 18.70 -2.08 28.98
N SER A 19 18.90 -2.42 27.72
CA SER A 19 19.27 -1.46 26.70
C SER A 19 17.98 -1.06 25.99
N ALA A 20 17.56 0.19 26.18
CA ALA A 20 16.52 0.78 25.35
C ALA A 20 17.22 1.37 24.12
N ALA A 21 17.26 0.62 23.02
CA ALA A 21 17.59 1.19 21.73
C ALA A 21 16.33 1.92 21.22
N PRO A 22 16.34 3.26 21.08
CA PRO A 22 15.24 3.92 20.39
C PRO A 22 15.22 3.42 18.94
N PHE A 23 14.17 2.71 18.55
CA PHE A 23 13.82 2.54 17.15
C PHE A 23 13.34 3.89 16.64
N GLY A 24 14.29 4.75 16.27
CA GLY A 24 14.01 6.01 15.59
C GLY A 24 13.40 5.72 14.24
N ARG A 25 12.11 6.03 14.05
CA ARG A 25 11.45 6.03 12.75
C ARG A 25 11.59 7.41 12.10
N SER A 26 11.30 7.49 10.80
CA SER A 26 10.99 8.78 10.18
C SER A 26 9.75 9.38 10.83
N ALA A 27 9.61 10.70 10.73
CA ALA A 27 8.39 11.42 11.09
C ALA A 27 8.11 12.47 10.02
N ILE A 28 7.84 11.96 8.82
CA ILE A 28 7.51 12.77 7.65
C ILE A 28 6.08 13.27 7.80
N ASN A 29 5.92 14.58 7.84
CA ASN A 29 4.63 15.23 7.75
C ASN A 29 4.49 15.82 6.36
N VAL A 30 3.35 15.56 5.72
CA VAL A 30 3.07 16.06 4.38
C VAL A 30 2.07 17.20 4.47
N ARG A 31 2.25 18.23 3.65
CA ARG A 31 1.30 19.33 3.49
C ARG A 31 1.12 19.66 2.03
N ALA A 32 -0.10 19.96 1.64
CA ALA A 32 -0.42 20.43 0.29
C ALA A 32 -0.61 21.95 0.30
N SER A 33 -0.03 22.63 -0.69
CA SER A 33 -0.27 24.05 -0.97
C SER A 33 -0.34 24.25 -2.48
N GLY A 34 -1.52 24.63 -2.98
CA GLY A 34 -1.76 24.71 -4.42
C GLY A 34 -1.51 23.36 -5.11
N ASN A 35 -0.57 23.37 -6.07
CA ASN A 35 -0.16 22.19 -6.83
C ASN A 35 1.18 21.62 -6.36
N THR A 36 1.53 21.84 -5.09
CA THR A 36 2.78 21.34 -4.51
C THR A 36 2.49 20.61 -3.21
N LEU A 37 3.03 19.40 -3.09
CA LEU A 37 3.15 18.70 -1.83
C LEU A 37 4.54 18.99 -1.27
N THR A 38 4.62 19.29 0.02
CA THR A 38 5.89 19.36 0.74
C THR A 38 5.87 18.32 1.85
N ALA A 39 6.87 17.45 1.84
CA ALA A 39 7.09 16.43 2.85
C ALA A 39 8.29 16.84 3.71
N THR A 40 8.11 16.93 5.03
CA THR A 40 9.14 17.37 5.98
C THR A 40 9.39 16.29 7.00
N ASN A 41 10.64 15.81 7.10
CA ASN A 41 11.02 14.79 8.05
C ASN A 41 11.48 15.41 9.37
N THR A 42 10.66 15.27 10.41
CA THR A 42 10.97 15.70 11.79
C THR A 42 11.54 14.56 12.65
N GLY A 43 11.73 13.39 12.05
CA GLY A 43 12.28 12.21 12.72
C GLY A 43 13.80 12.24 12.82
N ILE A 44 14.36 11.23 13.48
CA ILE A 44 15.82 11.08 13.68
C ILE A 44 16.48 10.15 12.66
N ARG A 45 15.70 9.58 11.73
CA ARG A 45 16.16 8.79 10.59
C ARG A 45 15.54 9.31 9.31
N SER A 46 16.20 9.07 8.18
CA SER A 46 15.61 9.26 6.87
C SER A 46 14.34 8.39 6.72
N GLY A 47 13.44 8.82 5.85
CA GLY A 47 12.28 8.05 5.44
C GLY A 47 12.01 8.26 3.96
N TYR A 48 11.26 7.36 3.36
CA TYR A 48 10.86 7.45 1.96
C TYR A 48 9.39 7.89 1.85
N ALA A 49 9.14 8.96 1.13
CA ALA A 49 7.80 9.45 0.81
C ALA A 49 7.58 9.38 -0.70
N ASP A 50 6.38 9.01 -1.11
CA ASP A 50 6.06 8.81 -2.52
C ASP A 50 4.59 9.12 -2.82
N VAL A 51 4.30 9.49 -4.06
CA VAL A 51 3.00 10.00 -4.47
C VAL A 51 2.27 9.01 -5.37
N TYR A 52 1.07 8.63 -4.99
CA TYR A 52 0.19 7.68 -5.69
C TYR A 52 -1.05 8.38 -6.24
N ASP A 53 -1.60 7.85 -7.32
CA ASP A 53 -2.95 8.21 -7.78
C ASP A 53 -3.98 7.52 -6.88
N TRP A 54 -4.85 8.29 -6.22
CA TRP A 54 -5.72 7.78 -5.14
C TRP A 54 -6.97 7.11 -5.72
N ALA A 55 -6.99 5.78 -5.76
CA ALA A 55 -8.03 4.99 -6.41
C ALA A 55 -9.28 4.79 -5.55
N LEU A 56 -9.11 4.32 -4.30
CA LEU A 56 -10.21 4.00 -3.39
C LEU A 56 -9.95 4.58 -2.01
N ALA A 57 -11.01 4.82 -1.27
CA ALA A 57 -10.97 5.32 0.10
C ALA A 57 -12.04 4.61 0.92
N ASP A 58 -11.77 4.48 2.20
CA ASP A 58 -12.79 4.09 3.16
C ASP A 58 -12.71 4.90 4.45
N ALA A 59 -13.86 5.11 5.07
CA ALA A 59 -14.02 5.96 6.23
C ALA A 59 -13.78 5.14 7.50
N LYS A 60 -12.98 5.69 8.42
CA LYS A 60 -12.71 5.02 9.69
C LYS A 60 -14.00 4.58 10.39
N ASP A 61 -14.26 3.29 10.46
CA ASP A 61 -15.47 2.74 11.08
C ASP A 61 -15.18 1.63 12.10
N THR A 62 -13.92 1.20 12.23
CA THR A 62 -13.46 0.31 13.30
C THR A 62 -12.46 0.99 14.24
N ALA A 63 -12.50 0.62 15.52
CA ALA A 63 -11.55 1.14 16.51
C ALA A 63 -10.25 0.32 16.56
N THR A 64 -10.29 -0.92 16.11
CA THR A 64 -9.24 -1.95 16.22
C THR A 64 -9.28 -2.84 14.98
N GLY A 65 -8.23 -3.65 14.79
CA GLY A 65 -8.16 -4.54 13.62
C GLY A 65 -7.70 -3.80 12.36
N VAL A 66 -7.87 -4.45 11.22
CA VAL A 66 -7.59 -3.86 9.91
C VAL A 66 -8.77 -2.96 9.53
N ASP A 67 -8.45 -1.78 9.02
CA ASP A 67 -9.43 -0.73 8.74
C ASP A 67 -8.87 0.08 7.58
N ILE A 68 -9.41 -0.12 6.39
CA ILE A 68 -8.92 0.41 5.14
C ILE A 68 -9.10 1.92 5.15
N LYS A 69 -8.05 2.63 4.78
CA LYS A 69 -8.08 4.10 4.67
C LYS A 69 -8.02 4.54 3.22
N SER A 70 -7.06 4.02 2.48
CA SER A 70 -6.85 4.41 1.09
C SER A 70 -6.10 3.35 0.30
N VAL A 71 -6.43 3.30 -1.00
CA VAL A 71 -5.73 2.52 -2.00
C VAL A 71 -5.17 3.48 -3.05
N GLY A 72 -3.86 3.48 -3.21
CA GLY A 72 -3.16 4.29 -4.19
C GLY A 72 -2.55 3.42 -5.27
N VAL A 73 -2.41 3.96 -6.48
CA VAL A 73 -1.74 3.28 -7.60
C VAL A 73 -0.70 4.19 -8.25
N GLN A 74 0.49 3.65 -8.44
CA GLN A 74 1.53 4.21 -9.29
C GLN A 74 1.70 3.37 -10.54
N THR A 75 2.23 4.00 -11.58
CA THR A 75 2.48 3.34 -12.85
C THR A 75 3.92 3.60 -13.29
N TYR A 76 4.64 2.53 -13.61
CA TYR A 76 6.02 2.60 -14.10
C TYR A 76 6.19 1.78 -15.36
N PRO A 77 7.08 2.17 -16.29
CA PRO A 77 7.52 1.27 -17.33
C PRO A 77 8.01 -0.04 -16.72
N THR A 78 7.56 -1.19 -17.22
CA THR A 78 7.91 -2.52 -16.67
C THR A 78 9.43 -2.69 -16.61
N ALA A 79 10.16 -2.23 -17.64
CA ALA A 79 11.61 -2.28 -17.66
C ALA A 79 12.29 -1.46 -16.54
N ALA A 80 11.66 -0.40 -16.04
CA ALA A 80 12.22 0.41 -14.94
C ALA A 80 12.19 -0.35 -13.60
N ILE A 81 11.21 -1.24 -13.41
CA ILE A 81 11.07 -2.06 -12.20
C ILE A 81 11.86 -3.37 -12.32
N PHE A 82 11.75 -4.04 -13.47
CA PHE A 82 12.26 -5.40 -13.65
C PHE A 82 13.57 -5.49 -14.45
N GLY A 83 14.14 -4.36 -14.85
CA GLY A 83 15.32 -4.27 -15.72
C GLY A 83 15.09 -4.72 -17.17
N SER A 84 13.91 -5.27 -17.49
CA SER A 84 13.50 -5.71 -18.83
C SER A 84 11.98 -5.84 -18.93
N GLY A 85 11.45 -5.97 -20.13
CA GLY A 85 10.01 -6.12 -20.41
C GLY A 85 9.38 -4.88 -21.04
N SER A 86 8.24 -5.08 -21.70
CA SER A 86 7.46 -4.03 -22.34
C SER A 86 6.24 -3.64 -21.51
N GLY A 87 5.61 -2.52 -21.89
CA GLY A 87 4.41 -2.01 -21.23
C GLY A 87 4.70 -1.40 -19.85
N TYR A 88 3.67 -1.37 -19.02
CA TYR A 88 3.71 -0.77 -17.69
C TYR A 88 3.39 -1.79 -16.61
N SER A 89 3.87 -1.49 -15.40
CA SER A 89 3.57 -2.19 -14.17
C SER A 89 2.92 -1.20 -13.19
N TYR A 90 2.09 -1.75 -12.31
CA TYR A 90 1.34 -1.01 -11.32
C TYR A 90 1.94 -1.29 -9.95
N VAL A 91 2.18 -0.26 -9.15
CA VAL A 91 2.54 -0.40 -7.74
C VAL A 91 1.35 0.09 -6.93
N PHE A 92 0.82 -0.77 -6.08
CA PHE A 92 -0.32 -0.49 -5.23
C PHE A 92 0.17 -0.17 -3.83
N SER A 93 -0.40 0.88 -3.25
CA SER A 93 -0.32 1.14 -1.82
C SER A 93 -1.66 0.82 -1.18
N PHE A 94 -1.59 0.11 -0.06
CA PHE A 94 -2.71 -0.21 0.80
C PHE A 94 -2.45 0.43 2.15
N ASN A 95 -3.24 1.44 2.50
CA ASN A 95 -3.10 2.17 3.74
C ASN A 95 -4.30 1.91 4.65
N THR A 96 -4.04 1.78 5.94
CA THR A 96 -5.04 1.52 6.96
C THR A 96 -5.11 2.65 7.99
N TRP A 97 -6.25 2.81 8.65
CA TRP A 97 -6.40 3.71 9.80
C TRP A 97 -5.66 3.19 11.03
N ASN A 98 -5.64 1.86 11.19
CA ASN A 98 -5.08 1.16 12.34
C ASN A 98 -3.77 0.43 11.96
N GLN A 99 -3.02 -0.04 12.95
CA GLN A 99 -1.74 -0.72 12.74
C GLN A 99 -1.91 -2.15 12.22
N ILE A 100 -1.25 -2.46 11.12
CA ILE A 100 -0.93 -3.80 10.65
C ILE A 100 0.34 -4.28 11.41
N TYR A 101 0.14 -5.18 12.37
CA TYR A 101 1.25 -5.78 13.13
C TYR A 101 2.08 -6.71 12.25
N ASN A 102 1.42 -7.65 11.58
CA ASN A 102 2.01 -8.58 10.63
C ASN A 102 1.09 -8.69 9.39
N PRO A 103 1.51 -8.25 8.20
CA PRO A 103 0.72 -8.39 6.99
C PRO A 103 0.50 -9.84 6.55
N ALA A 104 1.26 -10.81 7.06
CA ALA A 104 1.03 -12.23 6.77
C ALA A 104 -0.12 -12.84 7.58
N ALA A 105 -0.61 -12.13 8.61
CA ALA A 105 -1.71 -12.57 9.48
C ALA A 105 -3.08 -12.09 8.99
N MET A 106 -3.13 -11.41 7.86
CA MET A 106 -4.34 -10.98 7.17
C MET A 106 -4.25 -11.36 5.70
N GLU A 107 -5.41 -11.56 5.10
CA GLU A 107 -5.58 -11.51 3.66
C GLU A 107 -6.12 -10.15 3.24
N ALA A 108 -5.74 -9.73 2.04
CA ALA A 108 -6.28 -8.52 1.43
C ALA A 108 -6.43 -8.77 -0.06
N ASP A 109 -7.65 -8.61 -0.57
CA ASP A 109 -8.06 -8.94 -1.94
C ASP A 109 -8.30 -7.67 -2.72
N PHE A 110 -7.62 -7.51 -3.84
CA PHE A 110 -7.71 -6.35 -4.72
C PHE A 110 -8.35 -6.78 -6.03
N TYR A 111 -9.56 -6.30 -6.27
CA TYR A 111 -10.33 -6.66 -7.45
C TYR A 111 -10.10 -5.67 -8.59
N PHE A 112 -9.86 -6.22 -9.79
CA PHE A 112 -9.51 -5.45 -10.97
C PHE A 112 -10.45 -5.75 -12.15
N ASP A 113 -11.11 -4.72 -12.68
CA ASP A 113 -11.78 -4.75 -13.98
C ASP A 113 -10.80 -4.24 -15.06
N THR A 114 -10.52 -5.09 -16.03
CA THR A 114 -9.57 -4.85 -17.13
C THR A 114 -10.23 -4.79 -18.50
N THR A 115 -11.48 -5.24 -18.61
CA THR A 115 -12.28 -5.21 -19.84
C THR A 115 -13.21 -4.00 -19.90
N GLY A 116 -13.44 -3.36 -18.77
CA GLY A 116 -14.27 -2.19 -18.60
C GLY A 116 -15.75 -2.48 -18.44
N ASP A 117 -16.15 -3.74 -18.27
CA ASP A 117 -17.56 -4.19 -18.24
C ASP A 117 -18.26 -4.01 -16.89
N GLY A 118 -17.51 -3.60 -15.86
CA GLY A 118 -18.01 -3.38 -14.50
C GLY A 118 -17.89 -4.59 -13.59
N ASN A 119 -17.42 -5.75 -14.07
CA ASN A 119 -17.11 -6.91 -13.26
C ASN A 119 -15.58 -7.08 -13.14
N PRO A 120 -15.06 -7.47 -11.97
CA PRO A 120 -13.65 -7.79 -11.87
C PRO A 120 -13.28 -9.03 -12.70
N ASP A 121 -12.19 -8.92 -13.46
CA ASP A 121 -11.58 -9.98 -14.25
C ASP A 121 -10.48 -10.74 -13.47
N PHE A 122 -9.82 -10.02 -12.56
CA PHE A 122 -8.71 -10.52 -11.76
C PHE A 122 -8.87 -10.11 -10.29
N VAL A 123 -8.30 -10.93 -9.40
CA VAL A 123 -8.06 -10.58 -8.01
C VAL A 123 -6.59 -10.78 -7.69
N ALA A 124 -5.95 -9.78 -7.10
CA ALA A 124 -4.68 -9.99 -6.41
C ALA A 124 -4.93 -10.07 -4.92
N TYR A 125 -4.55 -11.17 -4.30
CA TYR A 125 -4.70 -11.36 -2.87
C TYR A 125 -3.33 -11.44 -2.19
N THR A 126 -3.31 -11.04 -0.92
CA THR A 126 -2.13 -11.18 -0.07
C THR A 126 -2.34 -12.31 0.92
N TYR A 127 -1.32 -13.14 1.16
CA TYR A 127 -1.43 -14.24 2.12
C TYR A 127 -0.06 -14.69 2.63
N ASP A 128 -0.03 -15.52 3.68
CA ASP A 128 1.21 -16.16 4.13
C ASP A 128 1.82 -17.05 3.05
N SER A 129 3.04 -16.71 2.64
CA SER A 129 3.77 -17.39 1.58
C SER A 129 4.25 -18.78 1.94
N GLY A 130 4.49 -19.07 3.22
CA GLY A 130 4.75 -20.42 3.68
C GLY A 130 3.52 -21.30 3.50
N TYR A 131 2.35 -20.78 3.83
CA TYR A 131 1.10 -21.50 3.65
C TYR A 131 0.83 -21.81 2.18
N ILE A 132 0.98 -20.82 1.29
CA ILE A 132 0.78 -21.02 -0.16
C ILE A 132 1.78 -22.02 -0.75
N SER A 133 3.05 -21.98 -0.33
CA SER A 133 4.11 -22.82 -0.92
C SER A 133 4.22 -24.22 -0.31
N SER A 134 3.85 -24.40 0.96
CA SER A 134 4.13 -25.63 1.72
C SER A 134 3.00 -26.07 2.66
N GLY A 135 1.90 -25.31 2.75
CA GLY A 135 0.79 -25.56 3.68
C GLY A 135 1.10 -25.21 5.13
N SER A 136 2.26 -24.61 5.43
CA SER A 136 2.68 -24.23 6.79
C SER A 136 3.03 -22.75 6.86
N PHE A 137 2.43 -22.02 7.81
CA PHE A 137 2.67 -20.59 8.00
C PHE A 137 4.13 -20.29 8.35
N ASN A 138 4.70 -19.26 7.72
CA ASN A 138 6.07 -18.80 7.97
C ASN A 138 6.16 -17.32 8.37
N GLY A 139 5.02 -16.65 8.55
CA GLY A 139 4.92 -15.25 8.93
C GLY A 139 5.36 -14.27 7.84
N THR A 140 5.53 -14.75 6.60
CA THR A 140 6.02 -13.95 5.48
C THR A 140 4.89 -13.77 4.48
N VAL A 141 4.37 -12.55 4.33
CA VAL A 141 3.31 -12.26 3.35
C VAL A 141 3.81 -12.54 1.92
N GLY A 142 2.92 -12.80 0.99
CA GLY A 142 3.16 -12.89 -0.45
C GLY A 142 1.96 -12.31 -1.17
N THR A 143 2.14 -11.92 -2.42
CA THR A 143 1.03 -11.43 -3.26
C THR A 143 0.86 -12.38 -4.44
N TYR A 144 -0.38 -12.78 -4.69
CA TYR A 144 -0.74 -13.76 -5.70
C TYR A 144 -1.84 -13.19 -6.57
N LEU A 145 -1.86 -13.58 -7.84
CA LEU A 145 -2.83 -13.08 -8.81
C LEU A 145 -3.63 -14.25 -9.38
N VAL A 146 -4.95 -14.09 -9.47
CA VAL A 146 -5.87 -15.08 -10.02
C VAL A 146 -6.75 -14.44 -11.07
N LYS A 147 -6.98 -15.17 -12.17
CA LYS A 147 -7.99 -14.82 -13.18
C LYS A 147 -9.34 -15.39 -12.75
N LEU A 148 -10.30 -14.53 -12.45
CA LEU A 148 -11.58 -14.90 -11.84
C LEU A 148 -12.43 -15.80 -12.74
N SER A 149 -12.42 -15.58 -14.06
CA SER A 149 -13.20 -16.41 -15.00
C SER A 149 -12.79 -17.88 -15.07
N THR A 150 -11.59 -18.23 -14.58
CA THR A 150 -11.05 -19.60 -14.64
C THR A 150 -10.58 -20.13 -13.30
N GLY A 151 -10.43 -19.28 -12.27
CA GLY A 151 -9.76 -19.62 -11.02
C GLY A 151 -8.25 -19.89 -11.17
N ALA A 152 -7.67 -19.67 -12.35
CA ALA A 152 -6.27 -19.98 -12.61
C ALA A 152 -5.33 -18.94 -11.98
N ALA A 153 -4.31 -19.42 -11.27
CA ALA A 153 -3.21 -18.60 -10.79
C ALA A 153 -2.39 -18.03 -11.98
N VAL A 154 -2.02 -16.76 -11.86
CA VAL A 154 -1.17 -16.04 -12.81
C VAL A 154 0.23 -15.93 -12.21
N ASN A 155 1.08 -16.88 -12.57
CA ASN A 155 2.43 -17.00 -11.99
C ASN A 155 3.33 -15.81 -12.37
N SER A 156 4.24 -15.44 -11.45
CA SER A 156 5.28 -14.42 -11.68
C SER A 156 4.75 -13.04 -12.08
N ALA A 157 3.52 -12.72 -11.65
CA ALA A 157 2.81 -11.51 -12.02
C ALA A 157 2.70 -10.48 -10.91
N ALA A 158 2.63 -10.93 -9.66
CA ALA A 158 2.52 -10.08 -8.48
C ALA A 158 3.71 -10.25 -7.55
N TYR A 159 4.19 -9.16 -6.96
CA TYR A 159 5.36 -9.16 -6.08
C TYR A 159 5.11 -8.19 -4.93
N THR A 160 5.35 -8.63 -3.70
CA THR A 160 5.28 -7.73 -2.56
C THR A 160 6.54 -6.87 -2.50
N TRP A 161 6.38 -5.55 -2.33
CA TRP A 161 7.46 -4.58 -2.44
C TRP A 161 7.95 -4.08 -1.07
N ALA A 162 7.04 -3.63 -0.21
CA ALA A 162 7.39 -3.10 1.12
C ALA A 162 6.57 -3.77 2.22
N ARG A 163 7.26 -4.15 3.30
CA ARG A 163 6.72 -4.98 4.39
C ARG A 163 7.18 -4.53 5.78
N PRO A 164 6.97 -3.26 6.20
CA PRO A 164 7.32 -2.92 7.56
C PRO A 164 6.32 -3.60 8.49
N PHE A 165 6.79 -4.51 9.33
CA PHE A 165 6.03 -4.93 10.50
C PHE A 165 5.68 -3.69 11.33
N ASN A 166 4.52 -3.71 11.99
CA ASN A 166 4.06 -2.58 12.80
C ASN A 166 3.92 -1.29 11.96
N SER A 167 3.32 -1.43 10.78
CA SER A 167 3.00 -0.35 9.84
C SER A 167 1.49 -0.15 9.74
N SER A 168 1.04 0.83 8.99
CA SER A 168 -0.33 1.05 8.50
C SER A 168 -0.32 1.19 6.97
N THR A 169 0.75 0.71 6.33
CA THR A 169 0.96 0.74 4.88
C THR A 169 1.56 -0.59 4.45
N PHE A 170 1.01 -1.14 3.38
CA PHE A 170 1.52 -2.27 2.64
C PHE A 170 1.64 -1.92 1.15
N GLN A 171 2.64 -2.46 0.46
CA GLN A 171 2.81 -2.23 -0.97
C GLN A 171 3.09 -3.53 -1.72
N PHE A 172 2.49 -3.66 -2.88
CA PHE A 172 2.75 -4.72 -3.83
C PHE A 172 2.70 -4.18 -5.25
N LEU A 173 3.13 -4.99 -6.21
CA LEU A 173 3.19 -4.60 -7.60
C LEU A 173 2.60 -5.69 -8.49
N ILE A 174 2.04 -5.29 -9.64
CA ILE A 174 1.54 -6.19 -10.69
C ILE A 174 2.07 -5.75 -12.06
N LYS A 175 2.49 -6.71 -12.88
CA LYS A 175 2.78 -6.46 -14.30
C LYS A 175 1.48 -6.27 -15.08
N GLY A 176 1.33 -5.16 -15.81
CA GLY A 176 0.12 -4.91 -16.60
C GLY A 176 -0.17 -6.00 -17.64
N SER A 177 0.87 -6.51 -18.29
CA SER A 177 0.73 -7.61 -19.27
C SER A 177 0.16 -8.90 -18.66
N ALA A 178 0.34 -9.13 -17.36
CA ALA A 178 -0.21 -10.31 -16.68
C ALA A 178 -1.73 -10.24 -16.50
N ILE A 179 -2.28 -9.03 -16.48
CA ILE A 179 -3.72 -8.75 -16.41
C ILE A 179 -4.28 -8.29 -17.77
N GLY A 180 -3.56 -8.59 -18.87
CA GLY A 180 -3.99 -8.27 -20.23
C GLY A 180 -3.86 -6.80 -20.62
N LEU A 181 -3.30 -5.94 -19.76
CA LEU A 181 -3.06 -4.53 -20.02
C LEU A 181 -1.66 -4.35 -20.62
N ASP A 182 -1.56 -4.52 -21.93
CA ASP A 182 -0.32 -4.46 -22.71
C ASP A 182 -0.09 -3.10 -23.40
N GLY A 183 -1.06 -2.18 -23.30
CA GLY A 183 -1.00 -0.84 -23.91
C GLY A 183 -1.50 -0.77 -25.33
N THR A 184 -2.01 -1.88 -25.88
CA THR A 184 -2.76 -1.85 -27.15
C THR A 184 -4.07 -1.09 -26.98
N ALA A 185 -4.65 -0.60 -28.09
CA ALA A 185 -5.88 0.18 -28.06
C ALA A 185 -7.01 -0.59 -27.33
N GLY A 186 -7.56 0.00 -26.27
CA GLY A 186 -8.57 -0.64 -25.42
C GLY A 186 -8.01 -1.51 -24.28
N LYS A 187 -6.69 -1.62 -24.13
CA LYS A 187 -6.02 -2.40 -23.07
C LYS A 187 -5.04 -1.57 -22.24
N ASN A 188 -5.49 -0.38 -21.86
CA ASN A 188 -4.67 0.62 -21.19
C ASN A 188 -5.30 1.13 -19.88
N LEU A 189 -6.55 0.74 -19.59
CA LEU A 189 -7.29 1.16 -18.42
C LEU A 189 -7.38 -0.01 -17.43
N LEU A 190 -6.79 0.19 -16.26
CA LEU A 190 -7.04 -0.64 -15.09
C LEU A 190 -8.14 0.03 -14.28
N LYS A 191 -9.17 -0.70 -13.85
CA LYS A 191 -10.10 -0.23 -12.84
C LYS A 191 -9.89 -1.01 -11.55
N VAL A 192 -9.59 -0.31 -10.47
CA VAL A 192 -9.61 -0.89 -9.11
C VAL A 192 -11.01 -0.70 -8.57
N VAL A 193 -11.72 -1.80 -8.34
CA VAL A 193 -13.16 -1.76 -8.02
C VAL A 193 -13.44 -1.97 -6.55
N GLU A 194 -12.67 -2.83 -5.89
CA GLU A 194 -12.91 -3.19 -4.51
C GLU A 194 -11.62 -3.67 -3.87
N VAL A 195 -11.48 -3.39 -2.58
CA VAL A 195 -10.50 -4.05 -1.72
C VAL A 195 -11.18 -4.59 -0.50
N ASP A 196 -11.01 -5.88 -0.24
CA ASP A 196 -11.47 -6.53 0.97
C ASP A 196 -10.29 -6.93 1.84
N THR A 197 -10.52 -7.03 3.14
CA THR A 197 -9.57 -7.62 4.08
C THR A 197 -10.23 -8.73 4.91
N TYR A 198 -9.45 -9.77 5.16
CA TYR A 198 -9.85 -10.93 5.94
C TYR A 198 -8.77 -11.26 6.98
N PRO A 199 -8.71 -10.53 8.10
CA PRO A 199 -7.83 -10.87 9.21
C PRO A 199 -8.35 -12.12 9.95
N TRP A 200 -7.44 -12.86 10.60
CA TRP A 200 -7.80 -14.11 11.29
C TRP A 200 -8.82 -13.93 12.42
N ASP A 201 -8.85 -12.76 13.04
CA ASP A 201 -9.81 -12.41 14.10
C ASP A 201 -11.23 -12.15 13.58
N GLY A 202 -11.42 -12.09 12.26
CA GLY A 202 -12.73 -11.92 11.61
C GLY A 202 -13.19 -10.47 11.48
N ASP A 203 -12.33 -9.50 11.83
CA ASP A 203 -12.57 -8.06 11.65
C ASP A 203 -12.39 -7.68 10.17
N ASN A 204 -13.24 -8.23 9.31
CA ASN A 204 -13.22 -7.96 7.87
C ASN A 204 -13.62 -6.51 7.59
N ASP A 205 -13.04 -5.96 6.54
CA ASP A 205 -13.34 -4.61 6.09
C ASP A 205 -13.26 -4.50 4.57
N THR A 206 -14.04 -3.57 3.98
CA THR A 206 -14.23 -3.42 2.53
C THR A 206 -14.23 -1.96 2.11
N ALA A 207 -13.35 -1.63 1.15
CA ALA A 207 -13.37 -0.37 0.43
C ALA A 207 -13.89 -0.58 -1.00
N SER A 208 -15.15 -0.26 -1.25
CA SER A 208 -15.77 -0.36 -2.58
C SER A 208 -15.73 0.97 -3.34
N GLY A 209 -15.60 0.92 -4.66
CA GLY A 209 -15.64 2.11 -5.51
C GLY A 209 -15.21 1.80 -6.94
N THR A 210 -14.73 2.79 -7.69
CA THR A 210 -14.04 2.51 -8.96
C THR A 210 -13.06 3.64 -9.28
N GLY A 211 -11.77 3.37 -9.12
CA GLY A 211 -10.69 4.22 -9.60
C GLY A 211 -10.14 3.72 -10.94
N THR A 212 -10.13 4.56 -11.98
CA THR A 212 -9.55 4.19 -13.28
C THR A 212 -8.12 4.69 -13.42
N ILE A 213 -7.17 3.79 -13.66
CA ILE A 213 -5.75 4.06 -13.84
C ILE A 213 -5.34 3.81 -15.28
N ASN A 214 -4.78 4.83 -15.93
CA ASN A 214 -4.25 4.74 -17.29
C ASN A 214 -2.72 4.86 -17.26
N ALA A 215 -2.02 3.73 -17.33
CA ALA A 215 -0.57 3.71 -17.13
C ALA A 215 0.23 4.41 -18.24
N TRP A 216 -0.32 4.50 -19.45
CA TRP A 216 0.34 5.17 -20.59
C TRP A 216 0.13 6.67 -20.60
N ASN A 217 -0.88 7.14 -19.88
CA ASN A 217 -1.21 8.55 -19.77
C ASN A 217 -1.89 8.77 -18.42
N PRO A 218 -1.18 8.80 -17.29
CA PRO A 218 -1.83 8.87 -15.97
C PRO A 218 -2.74 10.09 -15.84
N GLN A 219 -3.87 9.94 -15.15
CA GLN A 219 -4.79 11.08 -14.92
C GLN A 219 -4.15 12.12 -14.01
N ARG A 220 -3.32 11.66 -13.08
CA ARG A 220 -2.58 12.45 -12.12
C ARG A 220 -1.12 12.03 -12.12
N SER A 221 -0.23 13.00 -11.96
CA SER A 221 1.15 12.78 -11.54
C SER A 221 1.18 11.78 -10.38
N ASN A 222 2.00 10.77 -10.54
CA ASN A 222 2.29 9.74 -9.56
C ASN A 222 3.72 9.26 -9.82
N GLY A 223 4.29 8.59 -8.83
CA GLY A 223 5.73 8.43 -8.75
C GLY A 223 6.40 9.73 -8.26
N ASP A 224 7.71 9.83 -8.47
CA ASP A 224 8.58 10.90 -7.99
C ASP A 224 8.94 10.85 -6.50
N GLY A 225 8.78 9.70 -5.85
CA GLY A 225 9.19 9.52 -4.46
C GLY A 225 10.69 9.75 -4.21
N SER A 226 10.99 10.13 -2.98
CA SER A 226 12.35 10.47 -2.57
C SER A 226 12.63 10.09 -1.13
N THR A 227 13.92 9.87 -0.86
CA THR A 227 14.41 9.74 0.52
C THR A 227 14.58 11.13 1.12
N ILE A 228 13.93 11.36 2.24
CA ILE A 228 13.97 12.62 2.98
C ILE A 228 14.80 12.42 4.24
N ASP A 229 15.98 12.99 4.27
CA ASP A 229 16.88 12.93 5.43
C ASP A 229 16.27 13.56 6.68
N ALA A 230 16.78 13.18 7.85
CA ALA A 230 16.35 13.75 9.12
C ALA A 230 16.53 15.28 9.13
N GLY A 231 15.46 16.01 9.43
CA GLY A 231 15.44 17.48 9.41
C GLY A 231 15.29 18.11 8.01
N ALA A 232 15.26 17.31 6.95
CA ALA A 232 15.12 17.79 5.58
C ALA A 232 13.65 17.89 5.15
N SER A 233 13.44 18.48 3.98
CA SER A 233 12.16 18.46 3.27
C SER A 233 12.38 18.24 1.79
N ASP A 234 11.37 17.68 1.13
CA ASP A 234 11.30 17.60 -0.31
C ASP A 234 9.92 18.04 -0.81
N SER A 235 9.80 18.33 -2.10
CA SER A 235 8.55 18.80 -2.71
C SER A 235 8.22 18.09 -4.02
N TYR A 236 6.95 17.72 -4.16
CA TYR A 236 6.41 17.01 -5.31
C TYR A 236 5.41 17.90 -6.05
N GLY A 237 5.57 18.00 -7.37
CA GLY A 237 4.65 18.75 -8.23
C GLY A 237 3.40 17.94 -8.53
N LEU A 238 2.23 18.51 -8.22
CA LEU A 238 0.93 17.91 -8.53
C LEU A 238 0.40 18.43 -9.86
N SER A 239 0.19 17.52 -10.79
CA SER A 239 -0.44 17.79 -12.08
C SER A 239 -1.52 16.77 -12.40
N SER A 240 -2.58 17.24 -13.05
CA SER A 240 -3.70 16.43 -13.51
C SER A 240 -4.02 16.76 -14.96
N ARG A 241 -4.63 15.82 -15.68
CA ARG A 241 -5.17 16.05 -17.03
C ARG A 241 -6.68 15.84 -17.08
N ALA A 242 -7.28 16.28 -18.18
CA ALA A 242 -8.67 15.96 -18.48
C ALA A 242 -8.86 14.46 -18.71
N LEU A 243 -10.03 13.94 -18.34
CA LEU A 243 -10.42 12.56 -18.59
C LEU A 243 -10.56 12.28 -20.09
N THR A 244 -10.27 11.04 -20.46
CA THR A 244 -10.53 10.49 -21.79
C THR A 244 -11.66 9.45 -21.72
N ALA A 245 -12.12 8.98 -22.87
CA ALA A 245 -13.27 8.06 -22.93
C ALA A 245 -13.01 6.77 -22.11
N GLY A 246 -13.99 6.40 -21.28
CA GLY A 246 -13.92 5.21 -20.42
C GLY A 246 -13.26 5.43 -19.06
N GLU A 247 -12.72 6.62 -18.79
CA GLU A 247 -12.10 6.95 -17.50
C GLU A 247 -13.10 7.50 -16.48
N SER A 248 -13.10 6.93 -15.27
CA SER A 248 -13.63 7.58 -14.07
C SER A 248 -12.53 8.39 -13.37
N ARG A 249 -12.90 9.49 -12.69
CA ARG A 249 -11.93 10.25 -11.88
C ARG A 249 -11.47 9.39 -10.70
N THR A 250 -10.16 9.30 -10.51
CA THR A 250 -9.59 8.96 -9.20
C THR A 250 -9.83 10.09 -8.19
N LEU A 251 -9.70 9.79 -6.90
CA LEU A 251 -10.08 10.66 -5.78
C LEU A 251 -9.10 11.84 -5.59
N GLY A 252 -7.85 11.70 -6.05
CA GLY A 252 -6.82 12.68 -5.75
C GLY A 252 -5.41 12.08 -5.76
N TRP A 253 -4.56 12.59 -4.88
CA TRP A 253 -3.24 12.03 -4.61
C TRP A 253 -3.21 11.38 -3.23
N ASP A 254 -2.59 10.22 -3.12
CA ASP A 254 -2.30 9.55 -1.86
C ASP A 254 -0.78 9.56 -1.66
N VAL A 255 -0.31 10.20 -0.60
CA VAL A 255 1.12 10.31 -0.30
C VAL A 255 1.46 9.26 0.72
N VAL A 256 2.34 8.34 0.37
CA VAL A 256 2.66 7.16 1.17
C VAL A 256 4.05 7.31 1.77
N VAL A 257 4.15 7.06 3.07
CA VAL A 257 5.40 7.07 3.83
C VAL A 257 5.57 5.74 4.55
N VAL A 258 6.44 4.90 3.99
CA VAL A 258 6.59 3.50 4.37
C VAL A 258 7.09 3.32 5.81
N ASP A 259 8.02 4.18 6.25
CA ASP A 259 8.74 4.01 7.52
C ASP A 259 8.22 4.89 8.68
N ASN A 260 7.12 5.60 8.48
CA ASN A 260 6.56 6.49 9.48
C ASN A 260 5.96 5.71 10.68
N ARG A 261 5.73 6.41 11.79
CA ARG A 261 4.87 5.88 12.86
C ARG A 261 3.45 5.66 12.32
N THR A 262 2.81 4.59 12.76
CA THR A 262 1.40 4.30 12.45
C THR A 262 0.53 5.54 12.64
N GLY A 263 -0.37 5.77 11.68
CA GLY A 263 -1.28 6.93 11.68
C GLY A 263 -0.71 8.20 11.03
N LEU A 264 0.59 8.26 10.73
CA LEU A 264 1.23 9.35 9.97
C LEU A 264 1.76 8.91 8.61
N GLN A 265 1.41 7.70 8.17
CA GLN A 265 2.02 7.07 7.00
C GLN A 265 1.35 7.44 5.69
N SER A 266 0.17 8.08 5.72
CA SER A 266 -0.40 8.61 4.49
C SER A 266 -1.15 9.94 4.65
N LEU A 267 -1.05 10.78 3.63
CA LEU A 267 -1.87 11.98 3.44
C LEU A 267 -2.60 11.87 2.10
N THR A 268 -3.91 12.00 2.15
CA THR A 268 -4.75 12.05 0.95
C THR A 268 -5.12 13.49 0.62
N VAL A 269 -4.94 13.88 -0.64
CA VAL A 269 -5.27 15.21 -1.15
C VAL A 269 -6.30 15.07 -2.25
N ALA A 270 -7.52 15.51 -1.97
CA ALA A 270 -8.62 15.46 -2.94
C ALA A 270 -8.26 16.24 -4.22
N GLY A 271 -8.57 15.64 -5.37
CA GLY A 271 -8.38 16.30 -6.67
C GLY A 271 -9.37 17.44 -6.90
N LYS A 272 -8.99 18.41 -7.74
CA LYS A 272 -9.87 19.48 -8.23
C LYS A 272 -10.49 19.11 -9.58
#